data_AF-A0A0P9Q869-F1
#
_entry.id   AF-A0A0P9Q869-F1
#
_cell.length_a   1.000
_cell.length_b   1.000
_cell.length_c   1.000
_cell.angle_alpha   90.00
_cell.angle_beta   90.00
_cell.angle_gamma   90.00
#
_symmetry.space_group_name_H-M   'P 1'
#
loop_
_entity.id
_entity.type
_entity.pdbx_description
1 polymer ?
#
loop_
_entity_poly.entity_id
_entity_poly.type
_entity_poly.pdbx_seq_one_letter_code
_entity_poly.pdbx_strand_id
1 'polypeptide(L)'
;MAKMVDMKNRSTIAIWKGCDPTVADAIRRFRDCWEPYSAASKRYPIARLVEELIDPAVTTYTATLPSLHRGHIPGAGSGVAFSKIMRLVGIEAMLRVQRQLLRAFVLTEDKQSEGDRRYIATLETLIELVWACKRKQPAKRKVRGGGVNGRRFRGFCRFCGTLAELTSFAESADAEGKRGIDEELRMSKMRGVDEDLRLSNLYCEAHRPKLPDKTWNPAYRKAKRSIAQFDLELARVSRQCASRGTPKAKSGDELVDSYIHNYMLGQTLTLGEEAELRDLARLMVDSRLSDRKKQMLMLRRLGFNQSEIARRLGIERQAVSKAIASIPEILYLSQPQRSR
;
A
#
# COMPACT_ATOMS: atom_id res chain seq x y z
N MET A 1 22.35 27.85 12.71
CA MET A 1 21.30 27.01 13.35
C MET A 1 19.97 27.30 12.66
N ALA A 2 19.53 26.42 11.76
CA ALA A 2 18.26 26.58 11.05
C ALA A 2 17.25 25.58 11.61
N LYS A 3 16.15 26.10 12.16
CA LYS A 3 14.98 25.37 12.65
C LYS A 3 14.46 24.43 11.55
N MET A 4 14.50 23.12 11.79
CA MET A 4 13.70 22.14 11.06
C MET A 4 12.23 22.50 11.22
N VAL A 5 11.59 22.88 10.10
CA VAL A 5 10.18 23.18 10.05
C VAL A 5 9.40 21.90 10.31
N ASP A 6 8.58 21.96 11.34
CA ASP A 6 7.63 20.97 11.79
C ASP A 6 6.64 20.65 10.65
N MET A 7 6.95 19.62 9.84
CA MET A 7 6.05 19.13 8.79
C MET A 7 4.86 18.45 9.46
N LYS A 8 3.84 19.24 9.81
CA LYS A 8 2.48 18.76 10.07
C LYS A 8 2.09 17.84 8.93
N ASN A 9 2.05 16.54 9.22
CA ASN A 9 1.74 15.47 8.28
C ASN A 9 0.25 15.55 7.89
N ARG A 10 -0.11 16.55 7.07
CA ARG A 10 -1.43 16.68 6.48
C ARG A 10 -1.62 15.49 5.54
N SER A 11 -2.57 14.62 5.86
CA SER A 11 -2.97 13.50 4.99
C SER A 11 -3.32 14.07 3.62
N THR A 12 -2.39 13.95 2.67
CA THR A 12 -2.54 14.55 1.35
C THR A 12 -3.22 13.51 0.46
N ILE A 13 -4.47 13.76 0.08
CA ILE A 13 -5.16 12.95 -0.93
C ILE A 13 -4.51 13.25 -2.28
N ALA A 14 -3.85 12.25 -2.87
CA ALA A 14 -3.22 12.37 -4.17
C ALA A 14 -4.27 12.39 -5.28
N ILE A 15 -4.14 13.34 -6.21
CA ILE A 15 -4.94 13.40 -7.43
C ILE A 15 -4.03 12.98 -8.57
N TRP A 16 -4.39 11.91 -9.28
CA TRP A 16 -3.56 11.35 -10.33
C TRP A 16 -3.56 12.22 -11.58
N LYS A 17 -2.41 12.30 -12.24
CA LYS A 17 -2.29 13.06 -13.50
C LYS A 17 -3.20 12.43 -14.56
N GLY A 18 -4.09 13.25 -15.12
CA GLY A 18 -5.08 12.79 -16.09
C GLY A 18 -6.42 12.35 -15.48
N CYS A 19 -6.62 12.51 -14.16
CA CYS A 19 -7.93 12.36 -13.53
C CYS A 19 -8.97 13.30 -14.18
N ASP A 20 -10.22 12.85 -14.24
CA ASP A 20 -11.34 13.67 -14.68
C ASP A 20 -11.39 15.01 -13.94
N PRO A 21 -11.53 16.16 -14.65
CA PRO A 21 -11.50 17.48 -14.01
C PRO A 21 -12.58 17.66 -12.94
N THR A 22 -13.79 17.13 -13.16
CA THR A 22 -14.92 17.27 -12.23
C THR A 22 -14.63 16.53 -10.93
N VAL A 23 -14.13 15.30 -11.04
CA VAL A 23 -13.74 14.48 -9.88
C VAL A 23 -12.52 15.09 -9.16
N ALA A 24 -11.53 15.58 -9.91
CA ALA A 24 -10.37 16.24 -9.34
C ALA A 24 -10.76 17.50 -8.55
N ASP A 25 -11.65 18.33 -9.08
CA ASP A 25 -12.14 19.54 -8.40
C ASP A 25 -12.96 19.23 -7.15
N ALA A 26 -13.81 18.21 -7.22
CA ALA A 26 -14.55 17.72 -6.05
C ALA A 26 -13.60 17.29 -4.92
N ILE A 27 -12.52 16.59 -5.25
CA ILE A 27 -11.52 16.15 -4.26
C ILE A 27 -10.69 17.32 -3.73
N ARG A 28 -10.41 18.35 -4.53
CA ARG A 28 -9.79 19.59 -4.04
C ARG A 28 -10.68 20.26 -2.99
N ARG A 29 -11.97 20.47 -3.30
CA ARG A 29 -12.95 21.02 -2.35
C ARG A 29 -13.09 20.15 -1.10
N PHE A 30 -13.09 18.83 -1.28
CA PHE A 30 -13.11 17.88 -0.18
C PHE A 30 -11.90 18.06 0.74
N ARG A 31 -10.69 18.27 0.21
CA ARG A 31 -9.47 18.53 1.00
C ARG A 31 -9.56 19.81 1.82
N ASP A 32 -10.20 20.85 1.28
CA ASP A 32 -10.35 22.13 1.97
C ASP A 32 -11.32 22.02 3.16
N CYS A 33 -12.42 21.29 2.99
CA CYS A 33 -13.42 21.05 4.03
C CYS A 33 -13.07 19.90 4.98
N TRP A 34 -12.04 19.12 4.67
CA TRP A 34 -11.79 17.82 5.29
C TRP A 34 -11.49 17.94 6.77
N GLU A 35 -10.66 18.90 7.24
CA GLU A 35 -10.05 18.91 8.58
C GLU A 35 -10.99 18.45 9.74
N PRO A 36 -12.20 19.01 9.94
CA PRO A 36 -13.07 18.64 11.06
C PRO A 36 -13.74 17.25 10.96
N TYR A 37 -13.76 16.63 9.78
CA TYR A 37 -14.46 15.36 9.54
C TYR A 37 -13.63 14.15 9.96
N SER A 38 -14.24 13.03 10.36
CA SER A 38 -13.56 11.73 10.49
C SER A 38 -14.55 10.57 10.44
N ALA A 39 -14.06 9.34 10.22
CA ALA A 39 -14.91 8.14 10.21
C ALA A 39 -15.56 7.85 11.58
N ALA A 40 -14.96 8.32 12.67
CA ALA A 40 -15.45 8.11 14.04
C ALA A 40 -16.15 9.34 14.65
N SER A 41 -16.22 10.46 13.92
CA SER A 41 -16.87 11.69 14.40
C SER A 41 -18.38 11.60 14.20
N LYS A 42 -19.14 11.75 15.30
CA LYS A 42 -20.61 11.84 15.24
C LYS A 42 -21.10 13.18 14.66
N ARG A 43 -20.37 14.27 14.90
CA ARG A 43 -20.76 15.63 14.48
C ARG A 43 -20.34 15.95 13.05
N TYR A 44 -19.22 15.39 12.60
CA TYR A 44 -18.69 15.57 11.24
C TYR A 44 -18.33 14.21 10.62
N PRO A 45 -19.33 13.37 10.26
CA PRO A 45 -19.06 12.06 9.68
C PRO A 45 -18.45 12.21 8.29
N ILE A 46 -17.28 11.61 8.05
CA ILE A 46 -16.59 11.73 6.75
C ILE A 46 -17.44 11.25 5.57
N ALA A 47 -18.32 10.28 5.79
CA ALA A 47 -19.26 9.79 4.79
C ALA A 47 -20.21 10.89 4.28
N ARG A 48 -20.60 11.84 5.15
CA ARG A 48 -21.43 12.98 4.76
C ARG A 48 -20.68 13.93 3.82
N LEU A 49 -19.39 14.15 4.06
CA LEU A 49 -18.57 14.98 3.18
C LEU A 49 -18.36 14.33 1.81
N VAL A 50 -18.27 12.99 1.77
CA VAL A 50 -18.23 12.23 0.51
C VAL A 50 -19.56 12.34 -0.23
N GLU A 51 -20.67 12.20 0.47
CA GLU A 51 -22.02 12.36 -0.09
C GLU A 51 -22.25 13.75 -0.68
N GLU A 52 -21.85 14.81 0.03
CA GLU A 52 -22.09 16.19 -0.40
C GLU A 52 -21.17 16.63 -1.56
N LEU A 53 -19.90 16.19 -1.59
CA LEU A 53 -18.91 16.72 -2.55
C LEU A 53 -18.53 15.74 -3.65
N ILE A 54 -18.53 14.43 -3.37
CA ILE A 54 -17.96 13.42 -4.27
C ILE A 54 -19.05 12.73 -5.08
N ASP A 55 -20.19 12.36 -4.47
CA ASP A 55 -21.27 11.68 -5.19
C ASP A 55 -21.74 12.46 -6.43
N PRO A 56 -21.97 13.80 -6.39
CA PRO A 56 -22.39 14.55 -7.57
C PRO A 56 -21.35 14.51 -8.71
N ALA A 57 -20.07 14.59 -8.35
CA ALA A 57 -18.98 14.55 -9.33
C ALA A 57 -18.84 13.16 -9.95
N VAL A 58 -18.95 12.09 -9.15
CA VAL A 58 -18.92 10.70 -9.65
C VAL A 58 -20.13 10.43 -10.53
N THR A 59 -21.32 10.91 -10.19
CA THR A 59 -22.53 10.78 -11.02
C THR A 59 -22.36 11.49 -12.36
N THR A 60 -21.87 12.75 -12.33
CA THR A 60 -21.61 13.54 -13.54
C THR A 60 -20.60 12.84 -14.44
N TYR A 61 -19.49 12.38 -13.86
CA TYR A 61 -18.47 11.63 -14.60
C TYR A 61 -19.02 10.34 -15.19
N THR A 62 -19.76 9.55 -14.41
CA THR A 62 -20.36 8.28 -14.84
C THR A 62 -21.32 8.45 -16.01
N ALA A 63 -22.06 9.57 -16.06
CA ALA A 63 -22.96 9.88 -17.17
C ALA A 63 -22.23 10.09 -18.51
N THR A 64 -20.94 10.46 -18.49
CA THR A 64 -20.10 10.64 -19.68
C THR A 64 -19.49 9.35 -20.21
N LEU A 65 -19.60 8.24 -19.46
CA LEU A 65 -18.90 7.00 -19.75
C LEU A 65 -19.72 6.04 -20.63
N PRO A 66 -19.05 5.23 -21.48
CA PRO A 66 -19.68 4.11 -22.14
C PRO A 66 -20.29 3.11 -21.14
N SER A 67 -21.30 2.37 -21.58
CA SER A 67 -22.02 1.41 -20.75
C SER A 67 -21.11 0.37 -20.08
N LEU A 68 -20.12 -0.13 -20.81
CA LEU A 68 -19.16 -1.14 -20.34
C LEU A 68 -18.29 -0.62 -19.18
N HIS A 69 -17.81 0.62 -19.26
CA HIS A 69 -16.98 1.25 -18.22
C HIS A 69 -17.73 1.48 -16.90
N ARG A 70 -19.05 1.69 -16.95
CA ARG A 70 -19.87 1.95 -15.75
C ARG A 70 -19.95 0.74 -14.81
N GLY A 71 -19.84 -0.49 -15.35
CA GLY A 71 -19.83 -1.72 -14.55
C GLY A 71 -18.66 -1.83 -13.59
N HIS A 72 -17.57 -1.08 -13.84
CA HIS A 72 -16.34 -1.11 -13.06
C HIS A 72 -16.23 0.04 -12.04
N ILE A 73 -17.29 0.83 -11.85
CA ILE A 73 -17.38 1.83 -10.78
C ILE A 73 -18.39 1.32 -9.74
N PRO A 74 -18.05 1.24 -8.44
CA PRO A 74 -18.98 0.75 -7.43
C PRO A 74 -20.28 1.59 -7.41
N GLY A 75 -21.41 0.91 -7.58
CA GLY A 75 -22.75 1.53 -7.55
C GLY A 75 -23.20 2.20 -8.85
N ALA A 76 -22.28 2.54 -9.76
CA ALA A 76 -22.61 3.19 -11.03
C ALA A 76 -23.51 2.34 -11.95
N GLY A 77 -23.26 1.03 -12.01
CA GLY A 77 -24.07 0.10 -12.81
C GLY A 77 -25.49 -0.14 -12.26
N SER A 78 -25.72 0.13 -10.97
CA SER A 78 -26.99 -0.08 -10.27
C SER A 78 -27.68 1.21 -9.82
N GLY A 79 -27.14 2.38 -10.20
CA GLY A 79 -27.67 3.68 -9.79
C GLY A 79 -27.50 4.00 -8.30
N VAL A 80 -26.66 3.25 -7.59
CA VAL A 80 -26.41 3.47 -6.16
C VAL A 80 -25.25 4.44 -5.99
N ALA A 81 -25.43 5.47 -5.16
CA ALA A 81 -24.42 6.47 -4.90
C ALA A 81 -23.13 5.88 -4.29
N PHE A 82 -21.98 6.45 -4.63
CA PHE A 82 -20.66 5.99 -4.20
C PHE A 82 -20.53 6.00 -2.67
N SER A 83 -20.98 7.06 -2.01
CA SER A 83 -21.01 7.16 -0.54
C SER A 83 -21.92 6.11 0.11
N LYS A 84 -23.00 5.70 -0.56
CA LYS A 84 -23.93 4.69 -0.07
C LYS A 84 -23.33 3.30 -0.15
N ILE A 85 -22.63 2.95 -1.25
CA ILE A 85 -21.85 1.71 -1.30
C ILE A 85 -20.78 1.71 -0.22
N MET A 86 -20.01 2.79 -0.07
CA MET A 86 -18.97 2.89 0.97
C MET A 86 -19.53 2.70 2.39
N ARG A 87 -20.74 3.21 2.67
CA ARG A 87 -21.44 3.00 3.95
C ARG A 87 -21.91 1.55 4.14
N LEU A 88 -22.44 0.92 3.09
CA LEU A 88 -22.99 -0.43 3.14
C LEU A 88 -21.92 -1.49 3.35
N VAL A 89 -20.82 -1.44 2.58
CA VAL A 89 -19.75 -2.44 2.65
C VAL A 89 -18.66 -2.07 3.66
N GLY A 90 -18.60 -0.82 4.09
CA GLY A 90 -17.54 -0.27 4.91
C GLY A 90 -16.32 0.17 4.10
N ILE A 91 -15.55 1.13 4.63
CA ILE A 91 -14.42 1.78 3.94
C ILE A 91 -13.35 0.76 3.49
N GLU A 92 -13.10 -0.27 4.29
CA GLU A 92 -12.10 -1.29 3.98
C GLU A 92 -12.52 -2.22 2.85
N ALA A 93 -13.75 -2.76 2.89
CA ALA A 93 -14.26 -3.56 1.79
C ALA A 93 -14.44 -2.74 0.52
N MET A 94 -14.79 -1.45 0.64
CA MET A 94 -14.90 -0.52 -0.48
C MET A 94 -13.59 -0.41 -1.27
N LEU A 95 -12.45 -0.30 -0.58
CA LEU A 95 -11.13 -0.29 -1.22
C LEU A 95 -10.87 -1.57 -2.02
N ARG A 96 -11.21 -2.73 -1.45
CA ARG A 96 -11.05 -4.03 -2.11
C ARG A 96 -11.92 -4.11 -3.37
N VAL A 97 -13.18 -3.69 -3.27
CA VAL A 97 -14.13 -3.67 -4.39
C VAL A 97 -13.67 -2.74 -5.51
N GLN A 98 -13.30 -1.50 -5.19
CA GLN A 98 -12.79 -0.54 -6.19
C GLN A 98 -11.57 -1.07 -6.95
N ARG A 99 -10.64 -1.71 -6.23
CA ARG A 99 -9.44 -2.30 -6.82
C ARG A 99 -9.75 -3.51 -7.71
N GLN A 100 -10.65 -4.39 -7.27
CA GLN A 100 -11.07 -5.55 -8.08
C GLN A 100 -11.76 -5.11 -9.37
N LEU A 101 -12.61 -4.08 -9.30
CA LEU A 101 -13.30 -3.56 -10.48
C LEU A 101 -12.35 -2.86 -11.44
N LEU A 102 -11.40 -2.05 -10.94
CA LEU A 102 -10.34 -1.45 -11.76
C LEU A 102 -9.47 -2.52 -12.41
N ARG A 103 -9.14 -3.59 -11.69
CA ARG A 103 -8.40 -4.73 -12.25
C ARG A 103 -9.19 -5.41 -13.37
N ALA A 104 -10.48 -5.67 -13.16
CA ALA A 104 -11.33 -6.28 -14.18
C ALA A 104 -11.35 -5.40 -15.44
N PHE A 105 -11.51 -4.09 -15.29
CA PHE A 105 -11.45 -3.14 -16.40
C PHE A 105 -10.13 -3.23 -17.19
N VAL A 106 -8.98 -3.20 -16.49
CA VAL A 106 -7.66 -3.28 -17.14
C VAL A 106 -7.47 -4.60 -17.90
N LEU A 107 -8.08 -5.69 -17.42
CA LEU A 107 -7.96 -7.01 -18.05
C LEU A 107 -8.92 -7.22 -19.22
N THR A 108 -10.09 -6.58 -19.22
CA THR A 108 -11.15 -6.89 -20.19
C THR A 108 -11.43 -5.76 -21.18
N GLU A 109 -11.29 -4.49 -20.76
CA GLU A 109 -11.77 -3.33 -21.53
C GLU A 109 -10.66 -2.34 -21.94
N ASP A 110 -9.53 -2.31 -21.23
CA ASP A 110 -8.50 -1.28 -21.41
C ASP A 110 -7.78 -1.38 -22.77
N LYS A 111 -7.98 -0.37 -23.62
CA LYS A 111 -7.33 -0.24 -24.94
C LYS A 111 -6.17 0.75 -24.91
N GLN A 112 -5.75 1.21 -23.73
CA GLN A 112 -4.68 2.20 -23.54
C GLN A 112 -4.94 3.54 -24.24
N SER A 113 -6.21 3.83 -24.55
CA SER A 113 -6.64 5.09 -25.15
C SER A 113 -6.51 6.25 -24.16
N GLU A 114 -6.57 7.50 -24.64
CA GLU A 114 -6.60 8.66 -23.73
C GLU A 114 -7.81 8.63 -22.79
N GLY A 115 -8.95 8.11 -23.27
CA GLY A 115 -10.15 7.89 -22.47
C GLY A 115 -9.93 6.88 -21.36
N ASP A 116 -9.31 5.73 -21.67
CA ASP A 116 -9.04 4.67 -20.68
C ASP A 116 -7.98 5.11 -19.66
N ARG A 117 -6.96 5.86 -20.09
CA ARG A 117 -5.98 6.46 -19.19
C ARG A 117 -6.63 7.46 -18.23
N ARG A 118 -7.55 8.29 -18.72
CA ARG A 118 -8.35 9.21 -17.88
C ARG A 118 -9.23 8.43 -16.91
N TYR A 119 -9.84 7.35 -17.37
CA TYR A 119 -10.67 6.47 -16.55
C TYR A 119 -9.89 5.82 -15.40
N ILE A 120 -8.75 5.19 -15.72
CA ILE A 120 -7.86 4.58 -14.73
C ILE A 120 -7.39 5.64 -13.71
N ALA A 121 -6.92 6.80 -14.17
CA ALA A 121 -6.48 7.88 -13.28
C ALA A 121 -7.61 8.39 -12.37
N THR A 122 -8.86 8.41 -12.86
CA THR A 122 -10.02 8.83 -12.07
C THR A 122 -10.35 7.80 -10.99
N LEU A 123 -10.34 6.51 -11.32
CA LEU A 123 -10.56 5.44 -10.35
C LEU A 123 -9.44 5.35 -9.31
N GLU A 124 -8.17 5.45 -9.72
CA GLU A 124 -7.02 5.52 -8.82
C GLU A 124 -7.16 6.69 -7.84
N THR A 125 -7.63 7.85 -8.32
CA THR A 125 -7.88 9.02 -7.47
C THR A 125 -9.03 8.78 -6.47
N LEU A 126 -10.11 8.11 -6.87
CA LEU A 126 -11.20 7.74 -5.95
C LEU A 126 -10.77 6.67 -4.93
N ILE A 127 -9.85 5.77 -5.29
CA ILE A 127 -9.25 4.81 -4.36
C ILE A 127 -8.39 5.56 -3.33
N GLU A 128 -7.57 6.52 -3.76
CA GLU A 128 -6.78 7.38 -2.87
C GLU A 128 -7.66 8.18 -1.89
N LEU A 129 -8.81 8.68 -2.35
CA LEU A 129 -9.80 9.33 -1.49
C LEU A 129 -10.29 8.37 -0.39
N VAL A 130 -10.79 7.19 -0.76
CA VAL A 130 -11.32 6.22 0.22
C VAL A 130 -10.21 5.75 1.16
N TRP A 131 -8.99 5.62 0.66
CA TRP A 131 -7.83 5.23 1.46
C TRP A 131 -7.44 6.32 2.46
N ALA A 132 -7.48 7.59 2.05
CA ALA A 132 -7.30 8.70 2.97
C ALA A 132 -8.43 8.73 4.02
N CYS A 133 -9.68 8.50 3.63
CA CYS A 133 -10.80 8.38 4.55
C CYS A 133 -10.56 7.28 5.61
N LYS A 134 -9.98 6.12 5.22
CA LYS A 134 -9.56 5.06 6.16
C LYS A 134 -8.49 5.56 7.13
N ARG A 135 -7.47 6.26 6.63
CA ARG A 135 -6.34 6.76 7.43
C ARG A 135 -6.73 7.90 8.36
N LYS A 136 -7.88 8.54 8.14
CA LYS A 136 -8.29 9.69 8.94
C LYS A 136 -8.75 9.30 10.34
N GLN A 137 -7.83 9.42 11.30
CA GLN A 137 -8.15 9.27 12.72
C GLN A 137 -8.88 10.50 13.27
N PRO A 138 -9.84 10.34 14.20
CA PRO A 138 -10.40 11.47 14.95
C PRO A 138 -9.30 12.17 15.75
N ALA A 139 -9.34 13.50 15.83
CA ALA A 139 -8.34 14.32 16.53
C ALA A 139 -8.11 13.94 18.01
N LYS A 140 -9.06 13.20 18.62
CA LYS A 140 -8.94 12.60 19.96
C LYS A 140 -9.51 11.17 19.94
N ARG A 141 -8.67 10.14 19.81
CA ARG A 141 -9.07 8.73 20.05
C ARG A 141 -8.67 8.35 21.47
N LYS A 142 -9.64 8.18 22.37
CA LYS A 142 -9.43 7.46 23.64
C LYS A 142 -9.52 5.98 23.31
N VAL A 143 -8.44 5.22 23.48
CA VAL A 143 -8.49 3.75 23.42
C VAL A 143 -9.41 3.29 24.55
N ARG A 144 -10.39 2.43 24.23
CA ARG A 144 -11.23 1.79 25.25
C ARG A 144 -10.46 0.57 25.77
N GLY A 145 -10.15 0.57 27.06
CA GLY A 145 -9.30 -0.44 27.71
C GLY A 145 -7.88 0.09 27.93
N GLY A 146 -7.62 0.57 29.16
CA GLY A 146 -6.29 0.78 29.75
C GLY A 146 -5.33 1.75 29.06
N GLY A 147 -5.08 2.92 29.67
CA GLY A 147 -3.78 3.63 29.74
C GLY A 147 -2.94 3.96 28.50
N VAL A 148 -3.26 3.52 27.28
CA VAL A 148 -2.38 3.65 26.11
C VAL A 148 -2.77 4.87 25.27
N ASN A 149 -1.84 5.81 25.14
CA ASN A 149 -1.99 7.01 24.32
C ASN A 149 -2.25 6.66 22.84
N GLY A 150 -3.49 6.85 22.38
CA GLY A 150 -3.94 6.60 20.99
C GLY A 150 -3.25 7.43 19.89
N ARG A 151 -2.27 8.28 20.24
CA ARG A 151 -1.38 8.99 19.29
C ARG A 151 -0.23 8.13 18.75
N ARG A 152 0.02 6.94 19.30
CA ARG A 152 1.16 6.08 18.97
C ARG A 152 0.84 4.92 18.00
N PHE A 153 -0.31 4.96 17.33
CA PHE A 153 -0.72 3.92 16.40
C PHE A 153 0.12 3.98 15.11
N ARG A 154 1.13 3.12 14.99
CA ARG A 154 1.75 2.82 13.69
C ARG A 154 1.08 1.56 13.17
N GLY A 155 0.45 1.65 11.99
CA GLY A 155 -0.32 0.54 11.42
C GLY A 155 0.54 -0.72 11.28
N PHE A 156 1.67 -0.60 10.58
CA PHE A 156 2.53 -1.74 10.24
C PHE A 156 3.82 -1.79 11.06
N CYS A 157 4.36 -3.01 11.19
CA CYS A 157 5.69 -3.29 11.70
C CYS A 157 6.75 -2.49 10.94
N ARG A 158 7.79 -2.02 11.63
CA ARG A 158 8.89 -1.26 11.03
C ARG A 158 9.59 -2.00 9.88
N PHE A 159 9.57 -3.32 9.87
CA PHE A 159 10.38 -4.14 8.97
C PHE A 159 9.58 -4.94 7.92
N CYS A 160 8.25 -5.03 8.03
CA CYS A 160 7.42 -5.81 7.11
C CYS A 160 5.99 -5.21 7.00
N GLY A 161 5.13 -5.89 6.23
CA GLY A 161 3.72 -5.58 6.04
C GLY A 161 2.79 -6.09 7.14
N THR A 162 3.27 -6.91 8.08
CA THR A 162 2.48 -7.33 9.25
C THR A 162 2.18 -6.14 10.16
N LEU A 163 1.01 -6.13 10.80
CA LEU A 163 0.66 -5.12 11.79
C LEU A 163 1.60 -5.16 13.01
N ALA A 164 1.83 -4.00 13.62
CA ALA A 164 2.52 -3.96 14.91
C ALA A 164 1.65 -4.63 15.99
N GLU A 165 2.25 -5.23 17.03
CA GLU A 165 1.53 -5.97 18.07
C GLU A 165 0.37 -5.15 18.69
N LEU A 166 0.60 -3.89 19.01
CA LEU A 166 -0.44 -3.01 19.56
C LEU A 166 -1.60 -2.78 18.58
N THR A 167 -1.28 -2.67 17.29
CA THR A 167 -2.27 -2.48 16.22
C THR A 167 -3.08 -3.75 16.00
N SER A 168 -2.41 -4.90 15.90
CA SER A 168 -3.05 -6.21 15.77
C SER A 168 -3.99 -6.47 16.94
N PHE A 169 -3.53 -6.21 18.17
CA PHE A 169 -4.35 -6.36 19.38
C PHE A 169 -5.58 -5.44 19.37
N ALA A 170 -5.41 -4.18 18.96
CA ALA A 170 -6.52 -3.24 18.88
C ALA A 170 -7.55 -3.64 17.81
N GLU A 171 -7.12 -4.19 16.68
CA GLU A 171 -8.02 -4.68 15.63
C GLU A 171 -8.78 -5.94 16.07
N SER A 172 -8.10 -6.88 16.74
CA SER A 172 -8.75 -8.05 17.35
C SER A 172 -9.78 -7.64 18.41
N ALA A 173 -9.43 -6.66 19.26
CA ALA A 173 -10.33 -6.11 20.25
C ALA A 173 -11.56 -5.41 19.63
N ASP A 174 -11.37 -4.64 18.57
CA ASP A 174 -12.48 -4.00 17.86
C ASP A 174 -13.39 -5.05 17.16
N ALA A 175 -12.87 -6.22 16.78
CA ALA A 175 -13.61 -7.29 16.09
C ALA A 175 -14.44 -8.19 17.03
N GLU A 176 -13.93 -8.53 18.22
CA GLU A 176 -14.60 -9.47 19.15
C GLU A 176 -15.62 -8.81 20.09
N GLY A 177 -15.65 -7.47 20.13
CA GLY A 177 -16.46 -6.72 21.08
C GLY A 177 -16.01 -6.90 22.54
N LYS A 178 -16.55 -6.07 23.44
CA LYS A 178 -16.10 -5.93 24.84
C LYS A 178 -15.92 -7.24 25.66
N ARG A 179 -16.59 -8.34 25.29
CA ARG A 179 -16.66 -9.55 26.13
C ARG A 179 -15.42 -10.44 26.08
N GLY A 180 -14.69 -10.49 24.96
CA GLY A 180 -13.47 -11.33 24.85
C GLY A 180 -12.25 -10.70 25.54
N ILE A 181 -12.08 -9.39 25.37
CA ILE A 181 -10.88 -8.65 25.81
C ILE A 181 -10.81 -8.53 27.34
N ASP A 182 -11.93 -8.22 27.99
CA ASP A 182 -11.97 -8.13 29.46
C ASP A 182 -11.71 -9.50 30.11
N GLU A 183 -12.10 -10.59 29.46
CA GLU A 183 -11.85 -11.96 29.90
C GLU A 183 -10.38 -12.36 29.72
N GLU A 184 -9.75 -12.05 28.59
CA GLU A 184 -8.34 -12.36 28.34
C GLU A 184 -7.39 -11.52 29.21
N LEU A 185 -7.75 -10.25 29.45
CA LEU A 185 -7.06 -9.38 30.41
C LEU A 185 -7.28 -9.85 31.85
N ARG A 186 -8.49 -10.33 32.20
CA ARG A 186 -8.79 -10.96 33.50
C ARG A 186 -7.98 -12.23 33.71
N MET A 187 -7.94 -13.11 32.72
CA MET A 187 -7.25 -14.40 32.78
C MET A 187 -5.74 -14.23 32.83
N SER A 188 -5.19 -13.20 32.19
CA SER A 188 -3.78 -12.83 32.33
C SER A 188 -3.45 -12.31 33.74
N LYS A 189 -4.33 -11.49 34.33
CA LYS A 189 -4.20 -11.03 35.73
C LYS A 189 -4.40 -12.16 36.75
N MET A 190 -5.32 -13.10 36.51
CA MET A 190 -5.59 -14.26 37.38
C MET A 190 -4.44 -15.28 37.38
N ARG A 191 -3.64 -15.35 36.30
CA ARG A 191 -2.44 -16.21 36.22
C ARG A 191 -1.20 -15.63 36.91
N GLY A 192 -1.34 -14.52 37.66
CA GLY A 192 -0.21 -13.91 38.38
C GLY A 192 0.85 -13.28 37.48
N VAL A 193 0.55 -13.12 36.18
CA VAL A 193 1.42 -12.43 35.23
C VAL A 193 1.11 -10.95 35.31
N ASP A 194 1.69 -10.27 36.31
CA ASP A 194 1.74 -8.80 36.37
C ASP A 194 2.77 -8.24 35.36
N GLU A 195 2.72 -8.75 34.13
CA GLU A 195 3.29 -8.04 32.99
C GLU A 195 2.12 -7.36 32.30
N ASP A 196 1.95 -6.05 32.56
CA ASP A 196 1.22 -5.16 31.66
C ASP A 196 1.49 -5.63 30.23
N LEU A 197 0.47 -6.00 29.44
CA LEU A 197 0.62 -6.45 28.06
C LEU A 197 1.56 -5.49 27.31
N ARG A 198 2.87 -5.83 27.23
CA ARG A 198 3.91 -4.97 26.66
C ARG A 198 3.90 -5.12 25.15
N LEU A 199 2.79 -4.70 24.55
CA LEU A 199 2.59 -4.74 23.11
C LEU A 199 3.43 -3.65 22.45
N SER A 200 4.26 -4.07 21.50
CA SER A 200 5.05 -3.16 20.70
C SER A 200 4.17 -2.34 19.77
N ASN A 201 4.36 -1.02 19.78
CA ASN A 201 3.76 -0.13 18.80
C ASN A 201 4.57 -0.01 17.50
N LEU A 202 5.70 -0.71 17.39
CA LEU A 202 6.65 -0.58 16.28
C LEU A 202 6.90 -1.90 15.55
N TYR A 203 6.72 -3.02 16.21
CA TYR A 203 7.14 -4.33 15.73
C TYR A 203 5.96 -5.30 15.80
N CYS A 204 5.86 -6.20 14.83
CA CYS A 204 5.05 -7.40 14.97
C CYS A 204 5.78 -8.39 15.88
N GLU A 205 5.08 -9.45 16.28
CA GLU A 205 5.61 -10.51 17.13
C GLU A 205 6.92 -11.11 16.58
N ALA A 206 6.95 -11.44 15.29
CA ALA A 206 8.13 -11.99 14.61
C ALA A 206 9.35 -11.04 14.64
N HIS A 207 9.11 -9.74 14.77
CA HIS A 207 10.14 -8.70 14.82
C HIS A 207 10.30 -8.07 16.20
N ARG A 208 9.76 -8.68 17.25
CA ARG A 208 9.96 -8.21 18.62
C ARG A 208 11.46 -8.25 18.97
N PRO A 209 12.04 -7.20 19.58
CA PRO A 209 13.49 -7.16 19.86
C PRO A 209 13.98 -8.28 20.79
N LYS A 210 13.21 -8.57 21.83
CA LYS A 210 13.48 -9.65 22.78
C LYS A 210 12.33 -10.66 22.75
N LEU A 211 12.68 -11.94 22.77
CA LEU A 211 11.73 -13.04 22.90
C LEU A 211 11.25 -13.15 24.37
N PRO A 212 10.19 -13.93 24.65
CA PRO A 212 9.68 -14.11 26.02
C PRO A 212 10.73 -14.63 27.00
N ASP A 213 11.69 -15.42 26.52
CA ASP A 213 12.86 -15.92 27.26
C ASP A 213 13.93 -14.84 27.53
N LYS A 214 13.64 -13.57 27.19
CA LYS A 214 14.52 -12.38 27.29
C LYS A 214 15.75 -12.43 26.37
N THR A 215 15.90 -13.46 25.54
CA THR A 215 16.96 -13.52 24.54
C THR A 215 16.67 -12.56 23.38
N TRP A 216 17.70 -12.18 22.64
CA TRP A 216 17.55 -11.29 21.50
C TRP A 216 17.06 -12.06 20.28
N ASN A 217 16.01 -11.55 19.64
CA ASN A 217 15.46 -12.13 18.43
C ASN A 217 16.42 -11.97 17.23
N PRO A 218 16.88 -13.07 16.60
CA PRO A 218 17.74 -13.01 15.42
C PRO A 218 17.07 -12.33 14.22
N ALA A 219 15.76 -12.51 14.02
CA ALA A 219 14.99 -11.90 12.93
C ALA A 219 14.97 -10.37 13.08
N TYR A 220 14.75 -9.86 14.30
CA TYR A 220 14.88 -8.44 14.63
C TYR A 220 16.29 -7.91 14.25
N ARG A 221 17.36 -8.59 14.68
CA ARG A 221 18.73 -8.15 14.38
C ARG A 221 19.04 -8.17 12.88
N LYS A 222 18.57 -9.19 12.16
CA LYS A 222 18.73 -9.30 10.70
C LYS A 222 18.00 -8.15 10.01
N ALA A 223 16.72 -7.93 10.32
CA ALA A 223 15.91 -6.87 9.73
C ALA A 223 16.44 -5.46 10.07
N LYS A 224 16.94 -5.26 11.29
CA LYS A 224 17.56 -3.99 11.71
C LYS A 224 18.82 -3.68 10.90
N ARG A 225 19.66 -4.69 10.61
CA ARG A 225 20.87 -4.51 9.79
C ARG A 225 20.55 -4.14 8.34
N SER A 226 19.42 -4.60 7.80
CA SER A 226 19.01 -4.35 6.42
C SER A 226 17.94 -3.26 6.26
N ILE A 227 17.74 -2.42 7.28
CA ILE A 227 16.66 -1.42 7.32
C ILE A 227 16.82 -0.34 6.24
N ALA A 228 18.04 0.10 5.95
CA ALA A 228 18.28 1.11 4.91
C ALA A 228 17.93 0.56 3.52
N GLN A 229 18.27 -0.70 3.25
CA GLN A 229 17.90 -1.38 2.00
C GLN A 229 16.38 -1.60 1.92
N PHE A 230 15.73 -1.93 3.05
CA PHE A 230 14.28 -2.04 3.12
C PHE A 230 13.59 -0.74 2.70
N ASP A 231 13.98 0.38 3.32
CA ASP A 231 13.36 1.67 3.06
C ASP A 231 13.59 2.12 1.62
N LEU A 232 14.77 1.82 1.07
CA LEU A 232 15.12 2.12 -0.31
C LEU A 232 14.27 1.31 -1.29
N GLU A 233 14.14 0.00 -1.11
CA GLU A 233 13.29 -0.83 -1.98
C GLU A 233 11.81 -0.48 -1.82
N LEU A 234 11.33 -0.25 -0.60
CA LEU A 234 9.97 0.21 -0.35
C LEU A 234 9.69 1.52 -1.08
N ALA A 235 10.59 2.49 -0.99
CA ALA A 235 10.43 3.76 -1.69
C ALA A 235 10.42 3.59 -3.22
N ARG A 236 11.22 2.67 -3.76
CA ARG A 236 11.26 2.37 -5.20
C ARG A 236 9.96 1.72 -5.68
N VAL A 237 9.50 0.66 -5.02
CA VAL A 237 8.26 -0.05 -5.41
C VAL A 237 7.04 0.85 -5.21
N SER A 238 6.98 1.64 -4.14
CA SER A 238 5.89 2.60 -3.92
C SER A 238 5.86 3.69 -4.99
N ARG A 239 7.01 4.26 -5.37
CA ARG A 239 7.07 5.25 -6.47
C ARG A 239 6.62 4.66 -7.81
N GLN A 240 7.05 3.44 -8.10
CA GLN A 240 6.69 2.78 -9.34
C GLN A 240 5.21 2.39 -9.38
N CYS A 241 4.67 1.94 -8.24
CA CYS A 241 3.25 1.69 -8.04
C CYS A 241 2.43 2.97 -8.26
N ALA A 242 2.90 4.11 -7.72
CA ALA A 242 2.31 5.44 -7.94
C ALA A 242 2.38 5.97 -9.38
N SER A 243 3.02 5.27 -10.32
CA SER A 243 3.19 5.74 -11.69
C SER A 243 3.50 4.58 -12.63
N ARG A 244 2.48 3.79 -12.97
CA ARG A 244 2.65 2.55 -13.77
C ARG A 244 3.08 2.77 -15.22
N GLY A 245 2.85 3.96 -15.78
CA GLY A 245 3.10 4.23 -17.20
C GLY A 245 4.58 4.37 -17.62
N THR A 246 5.49 4.68 -16.69
CA THR A 246 6.92 4.92 -17.01
C THR A 246 7.82 4.46 -15.87
N PRO A 247 9.09 4.06 -16.14
CA PRO A 247 10.07 3.81 -15.09
C PRO A 247 10.30 5.03 -14.19
N LYS A 248 10.04 4.89 -12.89
CA LYS A 248 10.16 5.96 -11.88
C LYS A 248 10.75 5.52 -10.55
N ALA A 249 11.45 4.39 -10.55
CA ALA A 249 12.13 3.94 -9.34
C ALA A 249 13.24 4.92 -8.89
N LYS A 250 13.78 5.77 -9.79
CA LYS A 250 14.77 6.81 -9.46
C LYS A 250 16.01 6.22 -8.80
N SER A 251 16.48 5.08 -9.29
CA SER A 251 17.71 4.46 -8.80
C SER A 251 18.97 5.16 -9.31
N GLY A 252 18.87 5.93 -10.39
CA GLY A 252 20.01 6.47 -11.14
C GLY A 252 20.58 5.49 -12.17
N ASP A 253 20.01 4.27 -12.28
CA ASP A 253 20.39 3.25 -13.24
C ASP A 253 19.16 2.81 -14.07
N GLU A 254 19.25 2.96 -15.39
CA GLU A 254 18.13 2.70 -16.30
C GLU A 254 17.69 1.23 -16.31
N LEU A 255 18.61 0.28 -16.16
CA LEU A 255 18.28 -1.15 -16.14
C LEU A 255 17.59 -1.52 -14.83
N VAL A 256 17.99 -0.92 -13.72
CA VAL A 256 17.33 -1.10 -12.40
C VAL A 256 15.93 -0.49 -12.43
N ASP A 257 15.79 0.73 -12.94
CA ASP A 257 14.49 1.38 -13.06
C ASP A 257 13.56 0.61 -13.99
N SER A 258 14.08 0.10 -15.11
CA SER A 258 13.34 -0.76 -16.04
C SER A 258 12.94 -2.10 -15.41
N TYR A 259 13.82 -2.71 -14.61
CA TYR A 259 13.48 -3.93 -13.88
C TYR A 259 12.29 -3.69 -12.95
N ILE A 260 12.36 -2.65 -12.11
CA ILE A 260 11.33 -2.35 -11.12
C ILE A 260 10.01 -2.02 -11.82
N HIS A 261 10.06 -1.25 -12.92
CA HIS A 261 8.90 -0.98 -13.76
C HIS A 261 8.26 -2.24 -14.32
N ASN A 262 9.02 -3.07 -15.01
CA ASN A 262 8.50 -4.29 -15.63
C ASN A 262 8.02 -5.32 -14.60
N TYR A 263 8.69 -5.41 -13.45
CA TYR A 263 8.25 -6.25 -12.35
C TYR A 263 6.89 -5.78 -11.84
N MET A 264 6.77 -4.49 -11.51
CA MET A 264 5.53 -3.89 -11.00
C MET A 264 4.39 -3.83 -12.03
N LEU A 265 4.68 -3.88 -13.33
CA LEU A 265 3.66 -4.05 -14.37
C LEU A 265 3.02 -5.43 -14.31
N GLY A 266 3.82 -6.48 -14.05
CA GLY A 266 3.33 -7.84 -13.85
C GLY A 266 2.65 -8.06 -12.49
N GLN A 267 2.92 -7.19 -11.52
CA GLN A 267 2.21 -7.19 -10.24
C GLN A 267 0.89 -6.42 -10.36
N THR A 268 -0.16 -6.91 -9.70
CA THR A 268 -1.44 -6.20 -9.56
C THR A 268 -1.46 -5.27 -8.34
N LEU A 269 -0.29 -4.96 -7.77
CA LEU A 269 -0.16 -4.20 -6.53
C LEU A 269 -0.46 -2.71 -6.74
N THR A 270 -1.27 -2.15 -5.84
CA THR A 270 -1.69 -0.74 -5.79
C THR A 270 -1.15 -0.04 -4.53
N LEU A 271 -1.14 1.30 -4.52
CA LEU A 271 -0.52 2.07 -3.42
C LEU A 271 -1.14 1.79 -2.05
N GLY A 272 -2.43 1.52 -2.01
CA GLY A 272 -3.10 1.26 -0.74
C GLY A 272 -3.07 -0.21 -0.30
N GLU A 273 -2.31 -1.07 -0.99
CA GLU A 273 -1.87 -2.40 -0.54
C GLU A 273 -0.51 -2.23 0.16
N GLU A 274 -0.51 -1.36 1.19
CA GLU A 274 0.72 -0.96 1.89
C GLU A 274 1.39 -2.16 2.58
N ALA A 275 0.61 -3.11 3.10
CA ALA A 275 1.15 -4.33 3.68
C ALA A 275 1.93 -5.14 2.63
N GLU A 276 1.32 -5.35 1.48
CA GLU A 276 1.86 -6.13 0.38
C GLU A 276 3.09 -5.46 -0.25
N LEU A 277 3.08 -4.14 -0.42
CA LEU A 277 4.26 -3.38 -0.87
C LEU A 277 5.43 -3.49 0.11
N ARG A 278 5.14 -3.48 1.43
CA ARG A 278 6.14 -3.67 2.47
C ARG A 278 6.66 -5.11 2.48
N ASP A 279 5.80 -6.10 2.32
CA ASP A 279 6.23 -7.50 2.25
C ASP A 279 7.03 -7.79 0.98
N LEU A 280 6.68 -7.18 -0.15
CA LEU A 280 7.48 -7.24 -1.37
C LEU A 280 8.86 -6.61 -1.17
N ALA A 281 8.92 -5.40 -0.61
CA ALA A 281 10.20 -4.75 -0.30
C ALA A 281 11.01 -5.60 0.69
N ARG A 282 10.35 -6.26 1.65
CA ARG A 282 11.02 -7.14 2.60
C ARG A 282 11.60 -8.35 1.89
N LEU A 283 10.82 -9.01 1.03
CA LEU A 283 11.22 -10.15 0.21
C LEU A 283 12.43 -9.83 -0.68
N MET A 284 12.42 -8.68 -1.37
CA MET A 284 13.55 -8.27 -2.21
C MET A 284 14.87 -8.20 -1.42
N VAL A 285 14.83 -7.66 -0.21
CA VAL A 285 16.02 -7.52 0.64
C VAL A 285 16.43 -8.84 1.28
N ASP A 286 15.48 -9.63 1.78
CA ASP A 286 15.78 -10.95 2.36
C ASP A 286 16.37 -11.92 1.31
N SER A 287 15.94 -11.79 0.04
CA SER A 287 16.51 -12.50 -1.11
C SER A 287 17.85 -11.94 -1.60
N ARG A 288 18.37 -10.89 -0.95
CA ARG A 288 19.57 -10.15 -1.36
C ARG A 288 19.52 -9.75 -2.84
N LEU A 289 18.39 -9.22 -3.29
CA LEU A 289 18.20 -8.74 -4.67
C LEU A 289 18.90 -7.39 -4.88
N SER A 290 20.21 -7.43 -5.09
CA SER A 290 21.02 -6.24 -5.37
C SER A 290 20.66 -5.61 -6.72
N ASP A 291 21.01 -4.34 -6.90
CA ASP A 291 20.84 -3.63 -8.18
C ASP A 291 21.56 -4.36 -9.32
N ARG A 292 22.70 -4.99 -9.03
CA ARG A 292 23.41 -5.83 -9.98
C ARG A 292 22.59 -7.04 -10.45
N LYS A 293 21.86 -7.68 -9.54
CA LYS A 293 20.93 -8.77 -9.88
C LYS A 293 19.74 -8.25 -10.68
N LYS A 294 19.20 -7.08 -10.34
CA LYS A 294 18.12 -6.42 -11.11
C LYS A 294 18.56 -6.13 -12.56
N GLN A 295 19.77 -5.61 -12.75
CA GLN A 295 20.38 -5.41 -14.08
C GLN A 295 20.46 -6.72 -14.87
N MET A 296 20.95 -7.81 -14.25
CA MET A 296 21.03 -9.13 -14.91
C MET A 296 19.65 -9.65 -15.33
N LEU A 297 18.63 -9.52 -14.48
CA LEU A 297 17.27 -9.95 -14.80
C LEU A 297 16.66 -9.12 -15.93
N MET A 298 16.90 -7.81 -15.95
CA MET A 298 16.41 -6.94 -17.02
C MET A 298 17.07 -7.28 -18.36
N LEU A 299 18.40 -7.47 -18.38
CA LEU A 299 19.11 -7.87 -19.60
C LEU A 299 18.67 -9.25 -20.09
N ARG A 300 18.42 -10.20 -19.19
CA ARG A 300 17.85 -11.51 -19.56
C ARG A 300 16.47 -11.37 -20.21
N ARG A 301 15.61 -10.48 -19.70
CA ARG A 301 14.30 -10.18 -20.33
C ARG A 301 14.45 -9.55 -21.71
N LEU A 302 15.46 -8.72 -21.92
CA LEU A 302 15.80 -8.15 -23.24
C LEU A 302 16.37 -9.17 -24.24
N GLY A 303 16.55 -10.44 -23.83
CA GLY A 303 16.98 -11.53 -24.70
C GLY A 303 18.48 -11.79 -24.71
N PHE A 304 19.26 -11.08 -23.88
CA PHE A 304 20.70 -11.33 -23.78
C PHE A 304 20.99 -12.68 -23.10
N ASN A 305 21.93 -13.43 -23.65
CA ASN A 305 22.45 -14.65 -23.03
C ASN A 305 23.46 -14.33 -21.91
N GLN A 306 23.84 -15.34 -21.11
CA GLN A 306 24.72 -15.14 -19.95
C GLN A 306 26.09 -14.53 -20.32
N SER A 307 26.66 -14.90 -21.48
CA SER A 307 27.96 -14.38 -21.94
C SER A 307 27.87 -12.91 -22.34
N GLU A 308 26.77 -12.51 -22.98
CA GLU A 308 26.52 -11.11 -23.34
C GLU A 308 26.24 -10.24 -22.12
N ILE A 309 25.46 -10.74 -21.16
CA ILE A 309 25.23 -10.07 -19.87
C ILE A 309 26.56 -9.87 -19.15
N ALA A 310 27.39 -10.91 -19.09
CA ALA A 310 28.71 -10.86 -18.48
C ALA A 310 29.59 -9.78 -19.10
N ARG A 311 29.67 -9.74 -20.45
CA ARG A 311 30.42 -8.73 -21.19
C ARG A 311 29.91 -7.31 -20.93
N ARG A 312 28.59 -7.10 -20.97
CA ARG A 312 27.97 -5.78 -20.79
C ARG A 312 28.13 -5.24 -19.36
N LEU A 313 28.14 -6.15 -18.39
CA LEU A 313 28.33 -5.81 -17.00
C LEU A 313 29.83 -5.78 -16.62
N GLY A 314 30.74 -6.35 -17.41
CA GLY A 314 32.16 -6.40 -17.06
C GLY A 314 32.45 -7.37 -15.92
N ILE A 315 31.79 -8.54 -15.93
CA ILE A 315 31.95 -9.61 -14.93
C ILE A 315 32.06 -10.96 -15.63
N GLU A 316 32.43 -12.01 -14.90
CA GLU A 316 32.48 -13.36 -15.45
C GLU A 316 31.10 -13.96 -15.71
N ARG A 317 30.99 -14.78 -16.78
CA ARG A 317 29.77 -15.56 -17.08
C ARG A 317 29.33 -16.42 -15.89
N GLN A 318 30.28 -17.03 -15.18
CA GLN A 318 29.99 -17.87 -14.03
C GLN A 318 29.36 -17.08 -12.87
N ALA A 319 29.77 -15.81 -12.69
CA ALA A 319 29.17 -14.92 -11.70
C ALA A 319 27.71 -14.59 -12.06
N VAL A 320 27.40 -14.37 -13.34
CA VAL A 320 26.02 -14.18 -13.82
C VAL A 320 25.16 -15.41 -13.52
N SER A 321 25.65 -16.61 -13.85
CA SER A 321 24.93 -17.87 -13.63
C SER A 321 24.60 -18.07 -12.15
N LYS A 322 25.60 -17.96 -11.26
CA LYS A 322 25.42 -18.10 -9.81
C LYS A 322 24.49 -17.03 -9.23
N ALA A 323 24.64 -15.78 -9.68
CA ALA A 323 23.82 -14.68 -9.19
C ALA A 323 22.35 -14.88 -9.54
N ILE A 324 22.03 -15.25 -10.78
CA ILE A 324 20.66 -15.54 -11.22
C ILE A 324 20.09 -16.73 -10.47
N ALA A 325 20.83 -17.85 -10.37
CA ALA A 325 20.37 -19.05 -9.67
C ALA A 325 20.03 -18.82 -8.19
N SER A 326 20.66 -17.82 -7.55
CA SER A 326 20.38 -17.46 -6.15
C SER A 326 19.11 -16.62 -5.93
N ILE A 327 18.43 -16.21 -7.00
CA ILE A 327 17.24 -15.34 -6.93
C ILE A 327 15.98 -16.22 -6.96
N PRO A 328 15.06 -16.05 -6.00
CA PRO A 328 13.76 -16.72 -6.04
C PRO A 328 12.98 -16.41 -7.33
N GLU A 329 12.36 -17.43 -7.92
CA GLU A 329 11.65 -17.31 -9.20
C GLU A 329 10.51 -16.28 -9.19
N ILE A 330 9.88 -16.06 -8.02
CA ILE A 330 8.86 -15.02 -7.84
C ILE A 330 9.37 -13.59 -8.13
N LEU A 331 10.69 -13.39 -8.15
CA LEU A 331 11.33 -12.10 -8.48
C LEU A 331 11.78 -12.03 -9.96
N TYR A 332 11.55 -13.08 -10.75
CA TYR A 332 11.84 -13.07 -12.18
C TYR A 332 10.82 -12.26 -12.97
N LEU A 333 11.28 -11.71 -14.09
CA LEU A 333 10.42 -11.05 -15.06
C LEU A 333 9.91 -12.10 -16.05
N SER A 334 8.61 -12.08 -16.36
CA SER A 334 8.06 -12.88 -17.48
C SER A 334 8.77 -12.51 -18.78
N GLN A 335 9.12 -13.51 -19.59
CA GLN A 335 9.71 -13.26 -20.91
C GLN A 335 8.65 -12.68 -21.86
N PRO A 336 8.98 -11.68 -22.68
CA PRO A 336 8.08 -11.26 -23.74
C PRO A 336 7.86 -12.44 -24.69
N GLN A 337 6.59 -12.73 -25.05
CA GLN A 337 6.31 -13.70 -26.11
C GLN A 337 7.02 -13.23 -27.37
N ARG A 338 7.94 -14.05 -27.89
CA ARG A 338 8.50 -13.84 -29.23
C ARG A 338 7.37 -14.10 -30.21
N SER A 339 6.81 -13.05 -30.81
CA SER A 339 6.04 -13.17 -32.05
C SER A 339 6.93 -13.90 -33.05
N ARG A 340 6.51 -15.09 -33.46
CA ARG A 340 7.11 -15.82 -34.57
C ARG A 340 6.68 -15.21 -35.88
#